data_AF-A0A6A3B6V4-F1
#
_entry.id   AF-A0A6A3B6V4-F1
#
_cell.length_a   1.000
_cell.length_b   1.000
_cell.length_c   1.000
_cell.angle_alpha   90.00
_cell.angle_beta   90.00
_cell.angle_gamma   90.00
#
_symmetry.space_group_name_H-M   'P 1'
#
loop_
_entity.id
_entity.type
_entity.pdbx_description
1 polymer ?
#
loop_
_entity_poly.entity_id
_entity_poly.type
_entity_poly.pdbx_seq_one_letter_code
_entity_poly.pdbx_strand_id
1 'polypeptide(L)'
;MARAELTTEQVLKRDIPWETYMTTKLISGTGLQLLRRYDNRAESVRAQLLDDDGPAYVQVFVSILRDILKEETVEYVLALIDEMLIANPKRARLFHDKSVASEDAYEPFLS
;
A
#
# COMPACT_ATOMS: atom_id res chain seq x y z
N MET A 1 25.25 -0.38 -14.82
CA MET A 1 24.20 -1.11 -15.58
C MET A 1 22.92 -0.32 -15.39
N ALA A 2 22.29 0.16 -16.46
CA ALA A 2 21.02 0.87 -16.36
C ALA A 2 19.98 -0.12 -15.81
N ARG A 3 19.53 0.10 -14.58
CA ARG A 3 18.36 -0.60 -14.02
C ARG A 3 17.23 -0.32 -15.00
N ALA A 4 16.79 -1.33 -15.75
CA ALA A 4 15.59 -1.17 -16.58
C ALA A 4 14.48 -0.74 -15.63
N GLU A 5 13.89 0.43 -15.88
CA GLU A 5 12.77 0.95 -15.09
C GLU A 5 11.65 -0.09 -15.19
N LEU A 6 11.38 -0.78 -14.09
CA LEU A 6 10.28 -1.74 -14.04
C LEU A 6 8.98 -0.96 -14.12
N THR A 7 8.06 -1.40 -14.99
CA THR A 7 6.73 -0.78 -15.06
C THR A 7 5.89 -1.16 -13.85
N THR A 8 4.94 -0.32 -13.46
CA THR A 8 3.97 -0.60 -12.38
C THR A 8 3.31 -1.97 -12.54
N GLU A 9 2.92 -2.31 -13.77
CA GLU A 9 2.32 -3.61 -14.12
C GLU A 9 3.26 -4.82 -13.90
N GLN A 10 4.57 -4.65 -14.10
CA GLN A 10 5.55 -5.71 -13.84
C GLN A 10 5.76 -5.91 -12.34
N VAL A 11 5.79 -4.81 -11.58
CA VAL A 11 5.92 -4.84 -10.13
C VAL A 11 4.70 -5.54 -9.50
N LEU A 12 3.49 -5.23 -9.97
CA LEU A 12 2.25 -5.79 -9.41
C LEU A 12 2.03 -7.29 -9.68
N LYS A 13 2.83 -7.91 -10.55
CA LYS A 13 2.83 -9.36 -10.78
C LYS A 13 3.66 -10.14 -9.76
N ARG A 14 4.40 -9.47 -8.88
CA ARG A 14 5.22 -10.15 -7.86
C ARG A 14 4.34 -10.83 -6.83
N ASP A 15 4.80 -12.00 -6.39
CA ASP A 15 4.20 -12.70 -5.26
C ASP A 15 4.86 -12.20 -3.98
N ILE A 16 4.11 -11.41 -3.20
CA ILE A 16 4.59 -10.86 -1.94
C ILE A 16 4.16 -11.80 -0.80
N PRO A 17 5.10 -12.26 0.06
CA PRO A 17 4.80 -13.23 1.10
C PRO A 17 4.10 -12.57 2.32
N TRP A 18 2.88 -12.09 2.13
CA TRP A 18 2.11 -11.36 3.15
C TRP A 18 1.89 -12.17 4.44
N GLU A 19 1.73 -13.49 4.35
CA GLU A 19 1.60 -14.39 5.50
C GLU A 19 2.84 -14.39 6.40
N THR A 20 4.03 -14.32 5.79
CA THR A 20 5.29 -14.25 6.52
C THR A 20 5.34 -12.97 7.34
N TYR A 21 4.98 -11.84 6.72
CA TYR A 21 4.96 -10.54 7.41
C TYR A 21 3.91 -10.47 8.52
N MET A 22 2.77 -11.15 8.37
CA MET A 22 1.81 -11.30 9.47
C MET A 22 2.39 -12.14 10.61
N THR A 23 3.04 -13.26 10.29
CA THR A 23 3.64 -14.17 11.28
C THR A 23 4.76 -13.49 12.06
N THR A 24 5.56 -12.64 11.41
CA THR A 24 6.59 -11.82 12.06
C THR A 24 6.03 -10.55 12.72
N LYS A 25 4.70 -10.38 12.76
CA LYS A 25 3.99 -9.23 13.35
C LYS A 25 4.30 -7.87 12.72
N LEU A 26 4.77 -7.86 11.46
CA LEU A 26 4.95 -6.63 10.67
C LEU A 26 3.64 -6.17 10.03
N ILE A 27 2.67 -7.08 9.86
CA ILE A 27 1.31 -6.77 9.41
C ILE A 27 0.32 -7.35 10.42
N SER A 28 -0.71 -6.59 10.79
CA SER A 28 -1.77 -7.09 11.65
C SER A 28 -2.68 -8.07 10.91
N GLY A 29 -3.35 -8.98 11.64
CA GLY A 29 -4.30 -9.91 11.03
C GLY A 29 -5.44 -9.19 10.27
N THR A 30 -5.93 -8.08 10.82
CA THR A 30 -6.91 -7.21 10.14
C THR A 30 -6.32 -6.57 8.88
N GLY A 31 -5.08 -6.07 8.95
CA GLY A 31 -4.39 -5.49 7.80
C GLY A 31 -4.21 -6.49 6.65
N LEU A 32 -3.85 -7.73 6.97
CA LEU A 32 -3.75 -8.81 5.99
C LEU A 32 -5.10 -9.12 5.33
N GLN A 33 -6.21 -9.11 6.09
CA GLN A 33 -7.55 -9.32 5.53
C GLN A 33 -7.96 -8.20 4.57
N LEU A 34 -7.68 -6.94 4.93
CA LEU A 34 -7.91 -5.79 4.04
C LEU A 34 -7.09 -5.93 2.76
N LEU A 35 -5.79 -6.21 2.88
CA LEU A 35 -4.90 -6.47 1.74
C LEU A 35 -5.45 -7.54 0.80
N ARG A 36 -5.85 -8.70 1.32
CA ARG A 36 -6.41 -9.80 0.50
C ARG A 36 -7.71 -9.42 -0.22
N ARG A 37 -8.49 -8.48 0.33
CA ARG A 37 -9.72 -7.98 -0.29
C ARG A 37 -9.45 -6.97 -1.40
N TYR A 38 -8.36 -6.22 -1.30
CA TYR A 38 -7.99 -5.18 -2.26
C TYR A 38 -7.08 -5.70 -3.38
N ASP A 39 -6.13 -6.54 -3.01
CA ASP A 39 -5.06 -7.00 -3.87
C ASP A 39 -5.58 -7.90 -5.00
N ASN A 40 -4.98 -7.74 -6.18
CA ASN A 40 -5.34 -8.48 -7.40
C ASN A 40 -6.85 -8.47 -7.74
N ARG A 41 -7.58 -7.42 -7.34
CA ARG A 41 -8.98 -7.19 -7.70
C ARG A 41 -9.12 -6.23 -8.86
N ALA A 42 -10.25 -6.33 -9.57
CA ALA A 42 -10.63 -5.37 -10.59
C ALA A 42 -10.78 -3.96 -10.00
N GLU A 43 -10.50 -2.94 -10.82
CA GLU A 43 -10.57 -1.53 -10.40
C GLU A 43 -11.94 -1.15 -9.82
N SER A 44 -13.04 -1.65 -10.39
CA SER A 44 -14.40 -1.39 -9.88
C SER A 44 -14.62 -1.89 -8.45
N VAL A 45 -14.05 -3.05 -8.10
CA VAL A 45 -14.12 -3.61 -6.74
C VAL A 45 -13.24 -2.79 -5.79
N ARG A 46 -12.02 -2.46 -6.22
CA ARG A 46 -11.11 -1.60 -5.44
C ARG A 46 -11.74 -0.24 -5.17
N ALA A 47 -12.42 0.34 -6.16
CA ALA A 47 -13.12 1.61 -6.05
C ALA A 47 -14.19 1.55 -4.95
N GLN A 48 -15.05 0.53 -4.98
CA GLN A 48 -16.09 0.35 -3.96
C GLN A 48 -15.50 0.21 -2.55
N LEU A 49 -14.46 -0.60 -2.40
CA LEU A 49 -13.79 -0.79 -1.10
C LEU A 49 -13.21 0.53 -0.54
N LEU A 50 -12.66 1.39 -1.42
CA LEU A 50 -12.11 2.68 -1.03
C LEU A 50 -13.19 3.72 -0.73
N ASP A 51 -14.36 3.62 -1.38
CA ASP A 51 -15.51 4.46 -1.07
C ASP A 51 -16.13 4.07 0.28
N ASP A 52 -16.12 2.78 0.63
CA ASP A 52 -16.68 2.26 1.88
C ASP A 52 -15.74 2.47 3.09
N ASP A 53 -14.44 2.16 2.95
CA ASP A 53 -13.48 2.15 4.06
C ASP A 53 -12.05 2.58 3.64
N GLY A 54 -11.96 3.56 2.74
CA GLY A 54 -10.69 4.06 2.19
C GLY A 54 -9.59 4.36 3.21
N PRO A 55 -9.86 5.03 4.35
CA PRO A 55 -8.85 5.32 5.36
C PRO A 55 -8.19 4.05 5.94
N ALA A 56 -8.95 2.97 6.16
CA ALA A 56 -8.38 1.73 6.68
C ALA A 56 -7.40 1.07 5.68
N TYR A 57 -7.73 1.09 4.39
CA TYR A 57 -6.81 0.59 3.34
C TYR A 57 -5.53 1.42 3.26
N VAL A 58 -5.65 2.75 3.28
CA VAL A 58 -4.50 3.65 3.27
C VAL A 58 -3.63 3.45 4.51
N GLN A 59 -4.23 3.30 5.68
CA GLN A 59 -3.50 3.01 6.92
C GLN A 59 -2.68 1.71 6.82
N VAL A 60 -3.22 0.66 6.18
CA VAL A 60 -2.49 -0.59 5.95
C VAL A 60 -1.30 -0.36 5.03
N PHE A 61 -1.47 0.35 3.91
CA PHE A 61 -0.36 0.64 2.99
C PHE A 61 0.74 1.46 3.66
N VAL A 62 0.39 2.54 4.37
CA VAL A 62 1.34 3.38 5.10
C VAL A 62 2.05 2.59 6.19
N SER A 63 1.34 1.75 6.93
CA SER A 63 1.96 0.90 7.97
C SER A 63 2.97 -0.07 7.38
N ILE A 64 2.68 -0.66 6.22
CA ILE A 64 3.63 -1.56 5.54
C ILE A 64 4.87 -0.80 5.07
N LEU A 65 4.69 0.39 4.47
CA LEU A 65 5.82 1.21 4.02
C LEU A 65 6.72 1.64 5.19
N ARG A 66 6.14 1.87 6.37
CA ARG A 66 6.87 2.21 7.60
C ARG A 66 7.60 0.99 8.19
N ASP A 67 6.90 -0.13 8.29
CA ASP A 67 7.35 -1.28 9.09
C ASP A 67 8.15 -2.32 8.26
N ILE A 68 8.07 -2.27 6.92
CA ILE A 68 8.72 -3.23 6.01
C ILE A 68 9.56 -2.50 4.96
N LEU A 69 10.89 -2.59 5.10
CA LEU A 69 11.86 -1.94 4.20
C LEU A 69 12.42 -2.86 3.10
N LYS A 70 11.81 -4.02 2.88
CA LYS A 70 12.22 -4.92 1.78
C LYS A 70 11.87 -4.27 0.45
N GLU A 71 12.88 -4.02 -0.40
CA GLU A 71 12.76 -3.29 -1.68
C GLU A 71 11.56 -3.76 -2.52
N GLU A 72 11.44 -5.06 -2.78
CA GLU A 72 10.35 -5.61 -3.59
C GLU A 72 8.96 -5.33 -3.02
N THR A 73 8.82 -5.32 -1.69
CA THR A 73 7.56 -5.07 -0.99
C THR A 73 7.23 -3.58 -1.00
N VAL A 74 8.22 -2.72 -0.77
CA VAL A 74 8.06 -1.26 -0.86
C VAL A 74 7.63 -0.87 -2.26
N GLU A 75 8.34 -1.35 -3.29
CA GLU A 75 7.97 -1.11 -4.69
C GLU A 75 6.55 -1.59 -5.00
N TYR A 76 6.17 -2.76 -4.49
CA TYR A 76 4.82 -3.31 -4.69
C TYR A 76 3.73 -2.43 -4.09
N VAL A 77 3.90 -1.99 -2.84
CA VAL A 77 2.91 -1.14 -2.18
C VAL A 77 2.85 0.23 -2.83
N LEU A 78 3.99 0.80 -3.24
CA LEU A 78 4.02 2.05 -4.01
C LEU A 78 3.29 1.90 -5.35
N ALA A 79 3.46 0.78 -6.05
CA ALA A 79 2.72 0.49 -7.28
C ALA A 79 1.20 0.37 -7.05
N LEU A 80 0.76 -0.21 -5.93
CA LEU A 80 -0.67 -0.26 -5.55
C LEU A 80 -1.24 1.14 -5.28
N ILE A 81 -0.47 1.99 -4.61
CA ILE A 81 -0.84 3.39 -4.34
C ILE A 81 -0.89 4.19 -5.66
N ASP A 82 0.10 3.99 -6.53
CA ASP A 82 0.17 4.65 -7.84
C ASP A 82 -1.07 4.31 -8.68
N GLU A 83 -1.42 3.02 -8.83
CA GLU A 83 -2.67 2.62 -9.51
C GLU A 83 -3.91 3.24 -8.87
N MET A 84 -3.98 3.29 -7.53
CA MET A 84 -5.11 3.88 -6.81
C MET A 84 -5.30 5.36 -7.21
N LEU A 85 -4.21 6.12 -7.25
CA LEU A 85 -4.21 7.55 -7.51
C LEU A 85 -4.38 7.86 -9.00
N ILE A 86 -3.78 7.06 -9.89
CA ILE A 86 -4.00 7.17 -11.35
C ILE A 86 -5.47 6.96 -11.68
N ALA A 87 -6.11 5.94 -11.08
CA ALA A 87 -7.53 5.66 -11.31
C ALA A 87 -8.45 6.80 -10.81
N ASN A 88 -8.12 7.44 -9.69
CA ASN A 88 -8.84 8.62 -9.21
C ASN A 88 -7.95 9.50 -8.32
N PRO A 89 -7.42 10.63 -8.84
CA PRO A 89 -6.52 11.51 -8.09
C PRO A 89 -7.15 12.10 -6.82
N LYS A 90 -8.49 12.19 -6.75
CA LYS A 90 -9.18 12.69 -5.54
C LYS A 90 -9.00 11.78 -4.33
N ARG A 91 -8.60 10.51 -4.55
CA ARG A 91 -8.30 9.54 -3.48
C ARG A 91 -7.07 9.95 -2.65
N ALA A 92 -6.24 10.87 -3.14
CA ALA A 92 -5.15 11.47 -2.35
C ALA A 92 -5.65 12.04 -1.00
N ARG A 93 -6.90 12.51 -0.93
CA ARG A 93 -7.51 12.98 0.32
C ARG A 93 -7.54 11.93 1.44
N LEU A 94 -7.53 10.63 1.10
CA LEU A 94 -7.52 9.53 2.08
C LEU A 94 -6.20 9.49 2.88
N PHE A 95 -5.13 10.04 2.33
CA PHE A 95 -3.82 10.16 3.00
C PHE A 95 -3.74 11.38 3.91
N HIS A 96 -4.72 12.28 3.87
CA HIS A 96 -4.74 13.51 4.66
C HIS A 96 -5.47 13.36 6.00
N ASP A 97 -6.03 12.18 6.28
CA ASP A 97 -6.68 11.92 7.57
C ASP A 97 -5.61 11.94 8.69
N LYS A 98 -5.86 12.77 9.72
CA LYS A 98 -4.93 12.99 10.83
C LYS A 98 -4.69 11.75 11.69
N SER A 99 -5.53 10.73 11.55
CA SER A 99 -5.33 9.41 12.15
C SER A 99 -4.18 8.61 11.48
N VAL A 100 -3.83 8.94 10.23
CA VAL A 100 -2.69 8.38 9.48
C VAL A 100 -1.41 9.20 9.72
N ALA A 101 -1.56 10.49 10.03
CA ALA A 101 -0.48 11.38 10.44
C ALA A 101 -0.08 11.12 11.91
N SER A 102 0.57 9.97 12.16
CA SER A 102 1.46 9.87 13.33
C SER A 102 2.60 10.88 13.12
N GLU A 103 3.01 11.61 14.17
CA GLU A 103 4.06 12.65 14.10
C GLU A 103 5.35 12.17 13.40
N ASP A 104 5.61 10.86 13.34
CA ASP A 104 6.78 10.24 12.72
C ASP A 104 6.61 9.75 11.26
N ALA A 105 5.44 9.94 10.63
CA ALA A 105 5.14 9.33 9.32
C ALA A 105 6.03 9.83 8.17
N TYR A 106 6.66 10.99 8.33
CA TYR A 106 7.52 11.62 7.31
C TYR A 106 9.00 11.70 7.70
N GLU A 107 9.38 11.19 8.87
CA GLU A 107 10.76 11.22 9.38
C GLU A 107 11.81 10.66 8.39
N PRO A 108 11.52 9.57 7.65
CA PRO A 108 12.47 9.02 6.66
C PRO A 108 12.77 9.93 5.45
N PHE A 109 11.98 10.98 5.24
CA PHE A 109 12.17 11.94 4.13
C PHE A 109 12.78 13.27 4.59
N LEU A 110 12.98 13.44 5.89
CA LEU A 110 13.51 14.66 6.50
C LEU A 110 15.01 14.56 6.84
N SER A 111 15.63 13.40 6.62
CA SER A 111 17.07 13.15 6.81
C SER A 111 17.89 13.36 5.54
#